data_AF-A0A7Y5KCV0-F1
#
_entry.id   AF-A0A7Y5KCV0-F1
#
_cell.length_a   1.000
_cell.length_b   1.000
_cell.length_c   1.000
_cell.angle_alpha   90.00
_cell.angle_beta   90.00
_cell.angle_gamma   90.00
#
_symmetry.space_group_name_H-M   'P 1'
#
loop_
_entity.id
_entity.type
_entity.pdbx_description
1 polymer ?
#
loop_
_entity_poly.entity_id
_entity_poly.type
_entity_poly.pdbx_seq_one_letter_code
_entity_poly.pdbx_strand_id
1 'polypeptide(L)' 'MTHNYCENLNHRRPNAPVRFCPQCGAIVNMRILKQQCSEATHDKSRRNQNFFCVDCGVVLRKGAVPMAATRR' A
#
# COMPACT_ATOMS: atom_id res chain seq x y z
N MET A 1 11.93 17.85 -11.23
CA MET A 1 10.91 16.99 -10.60
C MET A 1 11.31 15.56 -10.90
N THR A 2 11.86 14.84 -9.93
CA THR A 2 12.24 13.44 -10.13
C THR A 2 10.97 12.63 -10.31
N HIS A 3 10.66 12.25 -11.55
CA HIS A 3 9.68 11.20 -11.79
C HIS A 3 10.14 9.97 -11.01
N ASN A 4 9.46 9.69 -9.91
CA ASN A 4 9.51 8.38 -9.27
C ASN A 4 8.90 7.40 -10.28
N TYR A 5 9.69 6.94 -11.26
CA TYR A 5 9.30 5.95 -12.24
C TYR A 5 9.13 4.61 -11.52
N CYS A 6 7.99 4.47 -10.84
CA CYS A 6 7.56 3.18 -10.34
C CYS A 6 7.22 2.32 -11.55
N GLU A 7 7.97 1.24 -11.73
CA GLU A 7 7.80 0.31 -12.85
C GLU A 7 6.51 -0.52 -12.74
N ASN A 8 5.81 -0.41 -11.60
CA ASN A 8 4.54 -1.10 -11.39
C ASN A 8 3.50 -0.65 -12.43
N LEU A 9 3.05 -1.61 -13.25
CA LEU A 9 2.14 -1.34 -14.37
C LEU A 9 0.75 -0.83 -13.94
N ASN A 10 0.40 -0.88 -12.65
CA ASN A 10 -0.83 -0.25 -12.16
C ASN A 10 -0.86 1.26 -12.47
N HIS A 11 0.29 1.93 -12.53
CA HIS A 11 0.37 3.35 -12.91
C HIS A 11 -0.07 3.64 -14.36
N ARG A 12 -0.03 2.62 -15.23
CA ARG A 12 -0.42 2.76 -16.64
C ARG A 12 -1.87 2.35 -16.88
N ARG A 13 -2.57 1.84 -15.86
CA ARG A 13 -3.95 1.35 -15.97
C ARG A 13 -4.91 2.41 -15.47
N PRO A 14 -5.86 2.90 -16.29
CA PRO A 14 -6.86 3.87 -15.86
C PRO A 14 -7.82 3.32 -14.80
N ASN A 15 -7.98 1.98 -14.76
CA ASN A 15 -8.80 1.26 -13.77
C ASN A 15 -7.93 0.23 -13.03
N ALA A 16 -6.81 0.66 -12.45
CA ALA A 16 -5.99 -0.23 -11.63
C ALA A 16 -6.86 -0.90 -10.53
N PRO A 17 -6.73 -2.21 -10.27
CA PRO A 17 -7.62 -2.94 -9.34
C PRO A 17 -7.30 -2.65 -7.87
N VAL A 18 -6.34 -1.77 -7.60
CA VAL A 18 -5.86 -1.42 -6.26
C VAL A 18 -5.86 0.09 -6.10
N ARG A 19 -6.07 0.57 -4.88
CA ARG A 19 -6.05 2.00 -4.58
C ARG A 19 -4.64 2.56 -4.57
N PHE A 20 -3.73 1.87 -3.87
CA PHE A 20 -2.33 2.27 -3.70
C PHE A 20 -1.39 1.31 -4.44
N CYS A 21 -0.29 1.85 -4.98
CA CYS A 21 0.76 1.05 -5.59
C CYS A 21 1.49 0.23 -4.52
N PRO A 22 1.58 -1.10 -4.66
CA PRO A 22 2.27 -1.95 -3.69
C PRO A 22 3.79 -1.71 -3.64
N GLN A 23 4.36 -1.05 -4.66
CA GLN A 23 5.80 -0.86 -4.80
C GLN A 23 6.26 0.51 -4.29
N CYS A 24 5.54 1.59 -4.61
CA CYS A 24 5.92 2.96 -4.25
C CYS A 24 4.94 3.68 -3.32
N GLY A 25 3.77 3.10 -3.03
CA GLY A 25 2.77 3.69 -2.12
C GLY A 25 1.92 4.81 -2.72
N ALA A 26 2.19 5.25 -3.95
CA ALA A 26 1.39 6.27 -4.62
C ALA A 26 -0.04 5.79 -4.89
N ILE A 27 -0.99 6.72 -4.89
CA ILE A 27 -2.38 6.42 -5.26
C ILE A 27 -2.41 6.16 -6.78
N VAL A 28 -2.93 5.01 -7.19
CA VAL A 28 -3.07 4.61 -8.60
C VAL A 28 -4.53 4.51 -9.04
N ASN A 29 -5.46 4.36 -8.10
CA ASN A 29 -6.89 4.46 -8.39
C ASN A 29 -7.64 5.14 -7.23
N MET A 30 -7.96 6.42 -7.41
CA MET A 30 -8.69 7.21 -6.42
C MET A 30 -10.16 6.81 -6.25
N ARG A 31 -10.73 6.05 -7.21
CA ARG A 31 -12.13 5.62 -7.18
C ARG A 31 -12.35 4.45 -6.20
N ILE A 32 -11.31 3.70 -5.88
CA ILE A 32 -11.39 2.61 -4.89
C ILE A 32 -11.35 3.22 -3.49
N LEU A 33 -12.32 2.88 -2.64
CA LEU A 33 -12.37 3.34 -1.25
C LEU A 33 -11.24 2.71 -0.43
N LYS A 34 -10.64 3.52 0.45
CA LYS A 34 -9.63 3.08 1.40
C LYS A 34 -10.28 2.08 2.35
N GLN A 35 -9.74 0.88 2.45
CA GLN A 35 -10.25 -0.12 3.38
C GLN A 35 -9.56 0.01 4.74
N GLN A 36 -10.30 -0.31 5.80
CA GLN A 36 -9.68 -0.62 7.09
C GLN A 36 -8.91 -1.94 6.95
N CYS A 37 -7.65 -1.91 7.36
CA CYS A 37 -6.78 -3.06 7.32
C CYS A 37 -6.59 -3.64 8.71
N SER A 38 -6.43 -4.96 8.77
CA SER A 38 -6.04 -5.69 9.97
C SER A 38 -4.59 -6.14 9.84
N GLU A 39 -3.97 -6.55 10.95
CA GLU A 39 -2.61 -7.06 10.88
C GLU A 39 -2.52 -8.32 9.98
N ALA A 40 -3.58 -9.13 9.94
CA ALA A 40 -3.68 -10.27 9.04
C ALA A 40 -3.67 -9.88 7.54
N THR A 41 -4.28 -8.75 7.16
CA THR A 41 -4.23 -8.28 5.76
C THR A 41 -2.86 -7.71 5.40
N HIS A 42 -2.20 -7.05 6.35
CA HIS A 42 -0.82 -6.61 6.20
C HIS A 42 0.17 -7.78 6.14
N ASP A 43 -0.02 -8.82 6.94
CA ASP A 43 0.78 -10.05 6.88
C ASP A 43 0.71 -10.72 5.53
N LYS A 44 -0.49 -10.87 4.97
CA LYS A 44 -0.69 -11.40 3.61
C LYS A 44 0.04 -10.53 2.59
N SER A 45 -0.07 -9.21 2.71
CA SER A 45 0.61 -8.28 1.80
C SER A 45 2.14 -8.37 1.91
N ARG A 46 2.68 -8.53 3.12
CA ARG A 46 4.11 -8.79 3.37
C ARG A 46 4.58 -10.10 2.76
N ARG A 47 3.78 -11.18 2.89
CA ARG A 47 4.07 -12.48 2.25
C ARG A 47 4.09 -12.37 0.73
N ASN A 48 3.25 -11.51 0.16
CA ASN A 48 3.25 -11.18 -1.26
C ASN A 48 4.37 -10.20 -1.67
N GLN A 49 5.31 -9.90 -0.77
CA GLN A 49 6.44 -8.99 -1.00
C GLN A 49 6.04 -7.55 -1.36
N ASN A 50 4.82 -7.14 -1.03
CA ASN A 50 4.41 -5.75 -1.19
C ASN A 50 5.16 -4.86 -0.20
N PHE A 51 5.65 -3.72 -0.67
CA PHE A 51 6.27 -2.71 0.18
C PHE A 51 5.25 -1.79 0.84
N PHE A 52 4.09 -1.62 0.20
CA PHE A 52 2.97 -0.84 0.69
C PHE A 52 1.68 -1.64 0.61
N CYS A 53 0.77 -1.43 1.55
CA CYS A 53 -0.57 -2.02 1.48
C CYS A 53 -1.36 -1.40 0.33
N VAL A 54 -1.91 -2.24 -0.53
CA VAL A 54 -2.68 -1.84 -1.71
C VAL A 54 -4.01 -1.14 -1.38
N ASP A 55 -4.52 -1.37 -0.17
CA ASP A 55 -5.82 -0.86 0.27
C ASP A 55 -5.70 0.41 1.12
N CYS A 56 -4.71 0.48 2.01
CA CYS A 56 -4.55 1.59 2.95
C CYS A 56 -3.30 2.46 2.74
N GLY A 57 -2.35 2.00 1.93
CA GLY A 57 -1.12 2.72 1.60
C GLY A 57 -0.03 2.66 2.67
N VAL A 58 -0.23 1.91 3.77
CA VAL A 58 0.78 1.82 4.84
C VAL A 58 2.03 1.08 4.36
N VAL A 59 3.20 1.47 4.84
CA VAL A 59 4.47 0.78 4.58
C VAL A 59 4.47 -0.57 5.31
N LEU A 60 4.91 -1.63 4.64
CA LEU A 60 4.88 -3.02 5.12
C LEU A 60 6.27 -3.60 5.43
N ARG A 61 7.36 -2.86 5.16
CA ARG A 61 8.74 -3.36 5.36
C ARG A 61 9.02 -3.67 6.84
N LYS A 62 9.70 -4.80 7.09
CA LYS A 62 10.08 -5.28 8.43
C LYS A 62 10.85 -4.19 9.19
N GLY A 63 10.35 -3.79 10.36
CA GLY A 63 10.90 -2.75 11.22
C GLY A 63 9.91 -1.63 11.57
N ALA A 64 8.84 -1.46 10.78
CA ALA A 64 7.72 -0.62 11.20
C ALA A 64 6.87 -1.41 12.20
N VAL A 65 7.24 -1.33 13.48
CA VAL A 65 6.33 -1.64 14.58
C VAL A 65 5.03 -0.88 14.28
N PRO A 66 3.85 -1.52 14.29
CA PRO A 66 2.63 -0.73 14.32
C PRO A 66 2.76 0.17 15.54
N MET A 67 2.70 1.50 15.38
CA MET A 67 2.30 2.36 16.49
C MET A 67 0.86 1.96 16.82
N ALA A 68 0.72 0.82 17.49
CA ALA A 68 -0.42 0.48 18.27
C ALA A 68 -0.59 1.66 19.21
N ALA A 69 -1.73 2.31 19.07
CA ALA A 69 -2.22 3.32 19.98
C ALA A 69 -2.26 2.70 21.38
N THR A 70 -1.18 2.85 22.14
CA THR A 70 -1.19 2.77 23.59
C THR A 70 -1.15 4.21 24.07
N ARG A 71 -2.33 4.82 24.21
CA ARG A 71 -2.52 5.88 25.19
C ARG A 71 -3.48 5.34 26.24
N ARG A 72 -2.98 5.39 27.47
CA ARG A 72 -3.59 5.01 28.74
C ARG A 72 -4.86 5.80 28.99
#